data_AF-A0A6N2BX88-F1
#
_entry.id   AF-A0A6N2BX88-F1
#
_cell.length_a   1.000
_cell.length_b   1.000
_cell.length_c   1.000
_cell.angle_alpha   90.00
_cell.angle_beta   90.00
_cell.angle_gamma   90.00
#
_symmetry.space_group_name_H-M   'P 1'
#
loop_
_entity.id
_entity.type
_entity.pdbx_description
1 polymer ?
#
loop_
_entity_poly.entity_id
_entity_poly.type
_entity_poly.pdbx_seq_one_letter_code
_entity_poly.pdbx_strand_id
1 'polypeptide(L)' 'MLDEVILHMKCHGRIVVCGMISQYGLKEKYGIHNLISKCIRIEGFSDVNYWKYYPQYLEWVIPLIRDKKNCIFTRYC' A
#
# COMPACT_ATOMS: atom_id res chain seq x y z
N MET A 1 -1.01 8.80 12.15
CA MET A 1 0.11 7.86 11.90
C MET A 1 -0.43 6.45 11.72
N LEU A 2 0.44 5.42 11.57
CA LEU A 2 0.00 4.03 11.37
C LEU A 2 -0.69 3.46 12.63
N ASP A 3 -0.27 3.90 13.82
CA ASP A 3 -0.80 3.43 15.10
C ASP A 3 -2.29 3.77 15.27
N GLU A 4 -2.75 4.95 14.82
CA GLU A 4 -4.15 5.35 14.87
C GLU A 4 -5.01 4.50 13.92
N VAL A 5 -4.47 4.08 12.78
CA VAL A 5 -5.16 3.16 11.87
C VAL A 5 -5.35 1.81 12.54
N ILE A 6 -4.29 1.26 13.15
CA ILE A 6 -4.33 -0.02 13.89
C ILE A 6 -5.40 0.00 15.00
N LEU A 7 -5.53 1.12 15.72
CA LEU A 7 -6.57 1.30 16.74
C LEU A 7 -8.00 1.23 16.18
N HIS A 8 -8.22 1.52 14.91
CA HIS A 8 -9.53 1.44 14.26
C HIS A 8 -9.73 0.18 13.38
N MET A 9 -8.70 -0.67 13.23
CA MET A 9 -8.84 -1.91 12.48
C MET A 9 -9.73 -2.94 13.17
N LYS A 10 -10.38 -3.78 12.37
CA LYS A 10 -11.09 -4.98 12.85
C LYS A 10 -10.09 -6.05 13.33
N CYS A 11 -10.54 -6.93 14.21
CA CYS A 11 -9.78 -8.12 14.60
C CYS A 11 -9.48 -8.98 13.35
N HIS A 12 -8.29 -9.56 13.28
CA HIS A 12 -7.75 -10.28 12.11
C HIS A 12 -7.62 -9.43 10.84
N GLY A 13 -7.48 -8.11 11.01
CA GLY A 13 -7.20 -7.18 9.91
C GLY A 13 -5.88 -7.48 9.20
N ARG A 14 -5.74 -6.97 7.97
CA ARG A 14 -4.53 -7.12 7.16
C ARG A 14 -4.01 -5.74 6.74
N ILE A 15 -2.71 -5.54 6.86
CA ILE A 15 -2.01 -4.35 6.36
C ILE A 15 -0.97 -4.82 5.35
N VAL A 16 -1.05 -4.28 4.13
CA VAL A 16 -0.02 -4.45 3.12
C VAL A 16 0.85 -3.19 3.11
N VAL A 17 2.13 -3.34 3.43
CA VAL A 17 3.08 -2.24 3.58
C VAL A 17 3.88 -2.10 2.29
N CYS A 18 3.58 -1.07 1.50
CA CYS A 18 4.36 -0.68 0.33
C CYS A 18 5.54 0.25 0.68
N GLY A 19 5.39 1.04 1.74
CA GLY A 19 6.43 1.96 2.21
C GLY A 19 5.99 2.77 3.43
N MET A 20 6.96 3.40 4.09
CA MET A 20 6.75 4.23 5.28
C MET A 20 7.44 5.57 5.10
N ILE A 21 6.95 6.35 4.13
CA ILE A 21 7.57 7.62 3.70
C ILE A 21 7.81 8.58 4.87
N SER A 22 6.88 8.61 5.83
CA SER A 22 6.99 9.47 7.03
C SER A 22 8.18 9.12 7.94
N GLN A 23 8.83 7.97 7.76
CA GLN A 23 9.97 7.54 8.57
C GLN A 23 11.33 7.70 7.88
N TYR A 24 11.40 8.06 6.59
CA TYR A 24 12.67 8.06 5.84
C TYR A 24 13.67 9.11 6.33
N GLY A 25 13.18 10.26 6.80
CA GLY A 25 14.01 11.36 7.29
C GLY A 25 14.34 11.33 8.78
N LEU A 26 13.87 10.31 9.52
CA LEU A 26 14.02 10.26 10.97
C LEU A 26 15.28 9.49 11.37
N LYS A 27 16.06 10.07 12.30
CA LYS A 27 17.25 9.42 12.87
C LYS A 27 16.87 8.18 13.71
N GLU A 28 15.74 8.26 14.40
CA GLU A 28 15.17 7.16 15.17
C GLU A 28 13.80 6.81 14.58
N LYS A 29 13.58 5.53 14.29
CA LYS A 29 12.35 5.05 13.67
C LYS A 29 11.35 4.68 14.76
N TYR A 30 10.11 5.13 14.60
CA TYR A 30 9.02 4.76 15.50
C TYR A 30 8.56 3.31 15.26
N GLY A 31 8.38 2.56 16.35
CA GLY A 31 7.87 1.20 16.34
C GLY A 31 6.35 1.13 16.23
N ILE A 32 5.84 -0.01 15.76
CA ILE A 32 4.40 -0.28 15.61
C ILE A 32 3.89 -1.02 16.85
N HIS A 33 2.78 -0.56 17.42
CA HIS A 33 2.19 -1.14 18.63
C HIS A 33 0.81 -1.79 18.35
N ASN A 34 0.28 -2.57 19.29
CA ASN A 34 -1.09 -3.10 19.27
C ASN A 34 -1.47 -4.10 18.15
N LEU A 35 -0.49 -4.76 17.52
CA LEU A 35 -0.77 -5.77 16.49
C LEU A 35 -1.33 -7.07 17.06
N ILE A 36 -0.80 -7.49 18.20
CA ILE A 36 -1.13 -8.76 18.84
C ILE A 36 -2.56 -8.75 19.38
N SER A 37 -2.99 -7.65 19.99
CA SER A 37 -4.33 -7.53 20.59
C SER A 37 -5.47 -7.65 19.58
N LYS A 38 -5.19 -7.38 18.29
CA LYS A 38 -6.15 -7.49 17.20
C LYS A 38 -5.81 -8.58 16.19
N CYS A 39 -4.81 -9.41 16.47
CA CYS A 39 -4.32 -10.45 15.56
C CYS A 39 -4.10 -9.96 14.12
N ILE A 40 -3.55 -8.74 13.98
CA ILE A 40 -3.38 -8.11 12.67
C ILE A 40 -2.19 -8.75 11.93
N ARG A 41 -2.39 -9.08 10.66
CA ARG A 41 -1.32 -9.54 9.76
C ARG A 41 -0.72 -8.34 9.02
N ILE A 42 0.57 -8.11 9.21
CA ILE A 42 1.33 -7.11 8.45
C ILE A 42 2.23 -7.82 7.45
N GLU A 43 2.15 -7.41 6.18
CA GLU A 43 2.98 -7.97 5.12
C GLU A 43 3.64 -6.89 4.30
N GLY A 44 4.95 -7.02 4.08
CA GLY A 44 5.69 -6.18 3.15
C GLY A 44 5.33 -6.53 1.71
N PHE A 45 5.08 -5.50 0.91
CA PHE A 45 4.92 -5.60 -0.54
C PHE A 45 5.91 -4.65 -1.20
N SER A 46 6.64 -5.17 -2.18
CA SER A 46 7.52 -4.37 -3.04
C SER A 46 7.25 -4.78 -4.48
N ASP A 47 7.12 -3.78 -5.34
CA ASP A 47 6.89 -3.91 -6.78
C ASP A 47 7.95 -4.80 -7.46
N VAL A 48 9.21 -4.69 -7.03
CA VAL A 48 10.35 -5.47 -7.55
C VAL A 48 10.08 -6.97 -7.48
N ASN A 49 9.41 -7.44 -6.42
CA ASN A 49 9.10 -8.86 -6.22
C ASN A 49 8.02 -9.39 -7.18
N TYR A 50 7.27 -8.49 -7.83
CA TYR A 50 6.11 -8.81 -8.66
C TYR A 50 6.28 -8.38 -10.13
N TRP A 51 7.49 -7.99 -10.54
CA TRP A 51 7.78 -7.54 -11.91
C TRP A 51 7.36 -8.53 -13.00
N LYS A 52 7.38 -9.84 -12.70
CA LYS A 52 6.92 -10.89 -13.62
C LYS A 52 5.44 -10.75 -14.04
N TYR A 53 4.63 -10.10 -13.23
CA TYR A 53 3.21 -9.85 -13.53
C TYR A 53 2.99 -8.54 -14.30
N TYR A 54 4.04 -7.76 -14.54
CA TYR A 54 3.95 -6.47 -15.21
C TYR A 54 3.30 -6.55 -16.61
N PRO A 55 3.61 -7.55 -17.46
CA PRO A 55 2.93 -7.68 -18.75
C PRO A 55 1.42 -7.88 -18.61
N GLN A 56 0.99 -8.76 -17.70
CA GLN A 56 -0.43 -9.03 -17.43
C GLN A 56 -1.13 -7.79 -16.87
N TYR A 57 -0.45 -7.04 -16.00
CA TYR A 57 -0.95 -5.78 -15.49
C TYR A 57 -1.16 -4.73 -16.59
N LEU A 58 -0.24 -4.64 -17.56
CA LEU A 58 -0.36 -3.72 -18.69
C LEU A 58 -1.55 -4.04 -19.58
N GLU A 59 -1.74 -5.32 -19.91
CA GLU A 59 -2.90 -5.78 -20.69
C GLU A 59 -4.24 -5.38 -20.04
N TRP A 60 -4.30 -5.42 -18.72
CA TRP A 60 -5.48 -5.02 -17.96
C TRP A 60 -5.66 -3.50 -17.83
N VAL A 61 -4.58 -2.76 -17.55
CA VAL A 61 -4.68 -1.32 -17.22
C VAL A 61 -4.79 -0.42 -18.45
N ILE A 62 -4.16 -0.78 -19.58
CA ILE A 62 -4.14 0.05 -20.80
C ILE A 62 -5.56 0.32 -21.32
N PRO A 63 -6.46 -0.68 -21.44
CA PRO A 63 -7.85 -0.44 -21.83
C PRO A 63 -8.59 0.50 -20.88
N LEU A 64 -8.38 0.35 -19.56
CA LEU A 64 -9.05 1.16 -18.52
C LEU A 64 -8.64 2.63 -18.56
N ILE A 65 -7.36 2.90 -18.89
CA ILE A 65 -6.85 4.26 -19.09
C ILE A 65 -7.45 4.87 -20.36
N ARG A 66 -7.49 4.11 -21.46
CA ARG A 66 -8.08 4.57 -22.74
C ARG A 66 -9.56 4.92 -22.62
N ASP A 67 -10.29 4.16 -21.81
CA ASP A 67 -11.72 4.38 -21.52
C ASP A 67 -11.97 5.54 -20.53
N LYS A 68 -10.91 6.26 -20.09
CA LYS A 68 -10.92 7.34 -19.08
C LYS A 68 -11.54 6.98 -17.72
N LYS A 69 -11.95 5.73 -17.49
CA LYS A 69 -12.61 5.29 -16.26
C LYS A 69 -11.71 5.36 -15.02
N ASN A 70 -10.38 5.29 -15.19
CA ASN A 70 -9.40 5.27 -14.10
C ASN A 70 -8.30 6.37 -14.21
N CYS A 71 -8.52 7.42 -15.01
CA CYS A 71 -7.55 8.51 -15.15
C CYS A 71 -7.66 9.49 -13.96
N ILE A 72 -6.79 9.35 -12.96
CA ILE A 72 -6.63 10.33 -11.86
C ILE A 72 -5.70 11.50 -12.28
N PHE A 73 -5.02 11.38 -13.43
CA PHE A 73 -4.18 12.42 -14.02
C PHE A 73 -4.85 13.05 -15.25
N THR A 74 -5.94 13.78 -15.07
CA THR A 74 -6.59 14.58 -16.14
C THR A 74 -6.19 16.05 -16.15
N ARG A 75 -5.19 16.47 -15.37
CA ARG A 75 -4.82 17.90 -15.25
C ARG A 75 -3.58 18.36 -16.01
N TYR A 76 -2.91 17.50 -16.78
CA TYR A 76 -1.71 17.86 -17.55
C TYR A 76 -1.59 17.14 -18.91
N CYS A 77 -2.73 16.91 -19.58
CA CYS A 77 -2.76 16.73 -21.04
C CYS A 77 -3.60 17.87 -21.65
#